data_AF-A0A3D8K294-F1
#
_entry.id   AF-A0A3D8K294-F1
#
_cell.length_a   1.000
_cell.length_b   1.000
_cell.length_c   1.000
_cell.angle_alpha   90.00
_cell.angle_beta   90.00
_cell.angle_gamma   90.00
#
_symmetry.space_group_name_H-M   'P 1'
#
loop_
_entity.id
_entity.type
_entity.pdbx_description
1 polymer ?
#
loop_
_entity_poly.entity_id
_entity_poly.type
_entity_poly.pdbx_seq_one_letter_code
_entity_poly.pdbx_strand_id
1 'polypeptide(L)' 'MALSEGTVNFDAIVELAREAGMLVTLDGQIGREKYESIVGSLTAFRRFIHALHGSLAEQFTAS' A
#
# COMPACT_ATOMS: atom_id res chain seq x y z
N MET A 1 22.65 9.16 -12.96
CA MET A 1 21.28 9.55 -13.32
C MET A 1 20.36 8.55 -12.65
N ALA A 2 20.02 8.78 -11.38
CA ALA A 2 19.08 7.92 -10.66
C ALA A 2 17.72 8.20 -11.27
N LEU A 3 17.07 7.15 -11.79
CA LEU A 3 15.66 7.21 -12.08
C LEU A 3 14.98 7.56 -10.76
N SER A 4 14.43 8.75 -10.65
CA SER A 4 13.48 9.05 -9.58
C SER A 4 12.26 8.18 -9.88
N GLU A 5 12.28 6.93 -9.41
CA GLU A 5 11.06 6.22 -9.11
C GLU A 5 10.25 7.19 -8.26
N GLY A 6 9.16 7.73 -8.81
CA GLY A 6 8.17 8.44 -8.02
C GLY A 6 7.87 7.51 -6.86
N THR A 7 8.38 7.86 -5.67
CA THR A 7 8.56 6.89 -4.60
C THR A 7 7.18 6.38 -4.24
N VAL A 8 6.90 5.13 -4.60
CA VAL A 8 5.69 4.46 -4.15
C VAL A 8 5.76 4.50 -2.64
N ASN A 9 4.91 5.32 -2.04
CA ASN A 9 4.88 5.46 -0.60
C ASN A 9 4.26 4.18 -0.03
N PHE A 10 5.12 3.23 0.32
CA PHE A 10 4.69 1.94 0.88
C PHE A 10 3.89 2.11 2.17
N ASP A 11 4.15 3.15 2.97
CA ASP A 11 3.35 3.45 4.15
C ASP A 11 1.90 3.80 3.74
N ALA A 12 1.70 4.55 2.64
CA ALA A 12 0.36 4.85 2.12
C ALA A 12 -0.37 3.59 1.62
N ILE A 13 0.35 2.64 1.00
CA ILE A 13 -0.22 1.35 0.59
C ILE A 13 -0.66 0.53 1.81
N VAL A 14 0.16 0.51 2.86
CA VAL A 14 -0.15 -0.19 4.11
C VAL A 14 -1.39 0.41 4.76
N GLU A 15 -1.52 1.74 4.81
CA GLU A 15 -2.71 2.39 5.34
C GLU A 15 -3.96 2.07 4.52
N LEU A 16 -3.90 2.09 3.18
CA LEU A 16 -5.01 1.67 2.32
C LEU A 16 -5.44 0.21 2.59
N ALA A 17 -4.48 -0.67 2.87
CA ALA A 17 -4.79 -2.05 3.24
C ALA A 17 -5.52 -2.12 4.59
N ARG A 18 -5.08 -1.36 5.60
CA ARG A 18 -5.74 -1.28 6.91
C ARG A 18 -7.16 -0.74 6.79
N GLU A 19 -7.35 0.36 6.06
CA GLU A 19 -8.66 0.96 5.81
C GLU A 19 -9.61 0.02 5.06
N ALA A 20 -9.09 -0.76 4.13
CA ALA A 20 -9.86 -1.78 3.43
C ALA A 20 -10.27 -2.97 4.32
N GLY A 21 -9.77 -3.04 5.56
CA GLY A 21 -10.02 -4.12 6.52
C GLY A 21 -9.13 -5.34 6.32
N MET A 22 -7.94 -5.15 5.74
CA MET A 22 -6.88 -6.18 5.72
C MET A 22 -6.13 -6.16 7.06
N LEU A 23 -5.71 -7.33 7.53
CA LEU A 23 -4.76 -7.46 8.62
C LEU A 23 -3.36 -7.23 8.06
N VAL A 24 -2.62 -6.29 8.65
CA VAL A 24 -1.21 -6.05 8.34
C VAL A 24 -0.37 -6.36 9.58
N THR A 25 0.56 -7.30 9.43
CA THR A 25 1.46 -7.75 10.50
C THR A 25 2.90 -7.41 10.14
N LEU A 26 3.65 -6.82 11.06
CA LEU A 26 5.09 -6.67 10.95
C LEU A 26 5.78 -7.97 11.36
N ASP A 27 6.26 -8.72 10.38
CA ASP A 27 6.91 -10.02 10.60
C ASP A 27 8.38 -9.83 11.04
N GLY A 28 9.00 -8.71 10.68
CA GLY A 28 10.33 -8.35 11.13
C GLY A 28 10.85 -7.04 10.54
N GLN A 29 11.94 -6.54 11.10
CA GLN A 29 12.66 -5.38 10.57
C GLN A 29 14.16 -5.66 10.59
N ILE A 30 14.81 -5.49 9.44
CA ILE A 30 16.27 -5.61 9.31
C ILE A 30 16.78 -4.28 8.80
N GLY A 31 17.56 -3.57 9.63
CA GLY A 31 18.00 -2.21 9.33
C GLY A 31 16.79 -1.27 9.16
N ARG A 32 16.66 -0.67 7.96
CA ARG A 32 15.54 0.23 7.61
C ARG A 32 14.41 -0.46 6.86
N GLU A 33 14.58 -1.74 6.52
CA GLU A 33 13.61 -2.52 5.74
C GLU A 33 12.64 -3.24 6.67
N LYS A 34 11.34 -3.05 6.42
CA LYS A 34 10.25 -3.73 7.12
C LYS A 34 9.73 -4.88 6.26
N TYR A 35 9.49 -6.02 6.89
CA TYR A 35 8.85 -7.17 6.27
C TYR A 35 7.45 -7.28 6.85
N GLU A 36 6.43 -7.01 6.01
CA GLU A 36 5.03 -7.01 6.43
C GLU A 36 4.21 -8.02 5.62
N SER A 37 3.37 -8.78 6.31
CA SER A 37 2.34 -9.63 5.69
C SER A 37 1.00 -8.92 5.70
N ILE A 38 0.28 -8.99 4.56
CA ILE A 38 -1.06 -8.44 4.39
C ILE A 38 -2.02 -9.59 4.08
N VAL A 39 -2.98 -9.84 4.96
CA VAL A 39 -3.90 -10.98 4.87
C VAL A 39 -5.33 -10.52 5.13
N GLY A 40 -6.31 -11.10 4.43
CA GLY A 40 -7.71 -10.76 4.63
C GLY A 40 -8.66 -11.57 3.75
N SER A 41 -9.96 -11.31 3.89
CA SER A 41 -10.96 -11.91 3.00
C SER A 41 -10.87 -11.33 1.58
N LEU A 42 -11.35 -12.07 0.58
CA LEU A 42 -11.43 -11.56 -0.79
C LEU A 42 -12.30 -10.30 -0.91
N THR A 43 -13.28 -10.13 -0.03
CA THR A 43 -14.09 -8.91 0.02
C THR A 43 -13.26 -7.70 0.48
N ALA A 44 -12.41 -7.86 1.49
CA ALA A 44 -11.49 -6.82 1.93
C ALA A 44 -10.44 -6.53 0.85
N PHE A 45 -9.91 -7.57 0.21
CA PHE A 45 -8.99 -7.44 -0.90
C PHE A 45 -9.60 -6.65 -2.07
N ARG A 46 -10.87 -6.91 -2.43
CA ARG A 46 -11.57 -6.13 -3.46
C ARG A 46 -11.65 -4.64 -3.10
N ARG A 47 -11.98 -4.30 -1.85
CA ARG A 47 -12.00 -2.90 -1.39
C ARG A 47 -10.62 -2.25 -1.49
N PHE A 48 -9.58 -2.97 -1.09
CA PHE A 48 -8.20 -2.50 -1.19
C PHE A 48 -7.81 -2.15 -2.63
N ILE A 49 -8.10 -3.02 -3.60
CA ILE A 49 -7.80 -2.76 -5.02
C ILE A 49 -8.56 -1.53 -5.55
N HIS A 50 -9.82 -1.35 -5.17
CA HIS A 50 -10.58 -0.16 -5.55
C HIS A 50 -9.98 1.13 -4.96
N ALA A 51 -9.61 1.11 -3.68
CA ALA A 51 -9.01 2.26 -3.01
C ALA A 51 -7.63 2.61 -3.62
N LEU A 52 -6.82 1.58 -3.90
CA LEU A 52 -5.52 1.74 -4.56
C LEU A 52 -5.67 2.38 -5.95
N HIS A 53 -6.60 1.89 -6.77
CA HIS A 53 -6.84 2.47 -8.10
C HIS A 53 -7.33 3.92 -8.03
N GLY A 54 -8.20 4.24 -7.06
CA GLY A 54 -8.64 5.62 -6.82
C GLY A 54 -7.46 6.54 -6.46
N SER A 55 -6.62 6.11 -5.52
CA SER A 55 -5.44 6.86 -5.09
C SER A 55 -4.45 7.12 -6.23
N LEU A 56 -4.20 6.13 -7.10
CA LEU A 56 -3.34 6.34 -8.27
C LEU A 56 -3.97 7.34 -9.25
N ALA A 57 -5.26 7.24 -9.53
CA ALA A 57 -5.95 8.15 -10.45
C ALA A 57 -5.92 9.61 -9.95
N GLU A 58 -6.06 9.82 -8.64
CA GLU A 58 -5.93 11.14 -8.00
C GLU A 58 -4.51 11.71 -8.16
N GLN A 59 -3.47 10.88 -7.98
CA GLN A 59 -2.08 11.30 -8.18
C GLN A 59 -1.79 11.72 -9.62
N PHE A 60 -2.39 11.05 -10.60
CA PHE A 60 -2.25 11.42 -12.02
C PHE A 60 -3.07 12.66 -12.41
N THR A 61 -4.14 12.98 -11.69
CA THR A 61 -4.96 14.17 -11.93
C THR A 61 -4.38 15.42 -11.26
N ALA A 62 -3.59 15.24 -10.20
CA ALA A 62 -2.95 16.31 -9.44
C ALA A 62 -1.57 16.75 -9.99
N SER A 63 -1.18 16.28 -11.18
CA SER A 63 0.07 16.60 -11.88
C SER A 63 -0.19 17.31 -13.20
#